data_AF-A0A382HF04-F1
#
_entry.id   AF-A0A382HF04-F1
#
_cell.length_a   1.000
_cell.length_b   1.000
_cell.length_c   1.000
_cell.angle_alpha   90.00
_cell.angle_beta   90.00
_cell.angle_gamma   90.00
#
_symmetry.space_group_name_H-M   'P 1'
#
loop_
_entity.id
_entity.type
_entity.pdbx_description
1 polymer ?
#
loop_
_entity_poly.entity_id
_entity_poly.type
_entity_poly.pdbx_seq_one_letter_code
_entity_poly.pdbx_strand_id
1 'polypeptide(L)'
;PDVRRAGSPDEMLKVSLEVASSEPKPDAWIHSAAVLDYFTEPLDVKKSSGEGPWEISLSGGPKHISEIAPLVDGAKRIGFKLESGVSVDVLIDRAKQQIETYGVDAVIANLKEEVHDPDSPRGRIVLPDGSVEVLSDDAELCDAVESLLHSS
;
A
#
# COMPACT_ATOMS: atom_id res chain seq x y z
N PRO A 1 -7.88 -16.31 -12.18
CA PRO A 1 -7.35 -14.94 -11.92
C PRO A 1 -6.22 -14.65 -12.92
N ASP A 2 -6.11 -13.41 -13.42
CA ASP A 2 -4.87 -12.94 -14.06
C ASP A 2 -3.84 -12.71 -12.95
N VAL A 3 -2.61 -13.23 -13.12
CA VAL A 3 -1.55 -13.15 -12.11
C VAL A 3 -0.26 -12.70 -12.79
N ARG A 4 0.20 -11.50 -12.43
CA ARG A 4 1.46 -10.93 -12.90
C ARG A 4 2.47 -10.91 -11.76
N ARG A 5 3.70 -11.35 -12.01
CA ARG A 5 4.76 -11.46 -11.00
C ARG A 5 5.85 -10.41 -11.29
N ALA A 6 6.24 -9.71 -10.23
CA ALA A 6 7.35 -8.75 -10.23
C ALA A 6 8.03 -8.80 -8.86
N GLY A 7 9.36 -8.84 -8.84
CA GLY A 7 10.15 -9.09 -7.64
C GLY A 7 10.81 -7.84 -7.04
N SER A 8 11.10 -6.84 -7.85
CA SER A 8 11.65 -5.55 -7.39
C SER A 8 10.60 -4.42 -7.40
N PRO A 9 10.83 -3.32 -6.66
CA PRO A 9 9.97 -2.14 -6.74
C PRO A 9 9.78 -1.65 -8.19
N ASP A 10 10.85 -1.54 -8.96
CA ASP A 10 10.77 -1.06 -10.36
C ASP A 10 10.01 -2.02 -11.27
N GLU A 11 10.20 -3.34 -11.11
CA GLU A 11 9.43 -4.33 -11.85
C GLU A 11 7.94 -4.25 -11.49
N MET A 12 7.63 -4.08 -10.20
CA MET A 12 6.24 -3.95 -9.71
C MET A 12 5.58 -2.69 -10.26
N LEU A 13 6.31 -1.57 -10.29
CA LEU A 13 5.84 -0.34 -10.90
C LEU A 13 5.58 -0.53 -12.40
N LYS A 14 6.55 -1.09 -13.13
CA LYS A 14 6.41 -1.35 -14.56
C LYS A 14 5.16 -2.18 -14.88
N VAL A 15 4.97 -3.31 -14.19
CA VAL A 15 3.78 -4.16 -14.37
C VAL A 15 2.50 -3.40 -14.03
N SER A 16 2.53 -2.58 -12.98
CA SER A 16 1.37 -1.76 -12.59
C SER A 16 1.02 -0.72 -13.66
N LEU A 17 2.01 -0.04 -14.25
CA LEU A 17 1.81 0.92 -15.34
C LEU A 17 1.28 0.24 -16.62
N GLU A 18 1.75 -0.96 -16.92
CA GLU A 18 1.23 -1.78 -18.02
C GLU A 18 -0.25 -2.16 -17.81
N VAL A 19 -0.65 -2.50 -16.58
CA VAL A 19 -2.07 -2.75 -16.22
C VAL A 19 -2.89 -1.46 -16.31
N ALA A 20 -2.39 -0.35 -15.76
CA ALA A 20 -3.10 0.93 -15.78
C ALA A 20 -3.35 1.48 -17.20
N SER A 21 -2.50 1.07 -18.15
CA SER A 21 -2.59 1.48 -19.55
C SER A 21 -3.28 0.44 -20.44
N SER A 22 -3.76 -0.68 -19.90
CA SER A 22 -4.42 -1.73 -20.70
C SER A 22 -5.88 -1.40 -21.02
N GLU A 23 -6.42 -2.07 -22.03
CA GLU A 23 -7.84 -1.98 -22.39
C GLU A 23 -8.53 -3.35 -22.24
N PRO A 24 -9.64 -3.46 -21.46
CA PRO A 24 -10.23 -2.39 -20.66
C PRO A 24 -9.34 -2.00 -19.47
N LYS A 25 -9.43 -0.74 -19.05
CA LYS A 25 -8.78 -0.27 -17.82
C LYS A 25 -9.47 -0.84 -16.59
N PRO A 26 -8.74 -1.07 -15.48
CA PRO A 26 -9.38 -1.43 -14.21
C PRO A 26 -10.21 -0.27 -13.66
N ASP A 27 -11.43 -0.57 -13.22
CA ASP A 27 -12.31 0.39 -12.54
C ASP A 27 -11.89 0.66 -11.08
N ALA A 28 -10.99 -0.17 -10.53
CA ALA A 28 -10.52 -0.02 -9.17
C ALA A 28 -9.06 -0.48 -8.95
N TRP A 29 -8.40 0.14 -7.97
CA TRP A 29 -7.02 -0.09 -7.55
C TRP A 29 -6.92 -0.24 -6.05
N ILE A 30 -6.40 -1.39 -5.58
CA ILE A 30 -6.15 -1.66 -4.16
C ILE A 30 -4.64 -1.72 -3.95
N HIS A 31 -4.07 -0.67 -3.36
CA HIS A 31 -2.64 -0.53 -3.12
C HIS A 31 -2.24 -1.21 -1.79
N SER A 32 -2.33 -2.54 -1.72
CA SER A 32 -2.07 -3.32 -0.50
C SER A 32 -0.62 -3.80 -0.33
N ALA A 33 0.20 -3.68 -1.36
CA ALA A 33 1.59 -4.15 -1.32
C ALA A 33 2.46 -3.28 -0.41
N ALA A 34 3.27 -3.92 0.45
CA ALA A 34 4.33 -3.26 1.20
C ALA A 34 5.55 -3.01 0.28
N VAL A 35 5.46 -1.96 -0.53
CA VAL A 35 6.55 -1.54 -1.42
C VAL A 35 7.70 -0.95 -0.61
N LEU A 36 8.93 -1.33 -0.93
CA LEU A 36 10.12 -0.79 -0.26
C LEU A 36 10.24 0.72 -0.50
N ASP A 37 10.33 1.50 0.58
CA ASP A 37 10.59 2.93 0.49
C ASP A 37 12.03 3.24 0.05
N TYR A 38 12.96 2.33 0.38
CA TYR A 38 14.38 2.42 0.10
C TYR A 38 14.89 1.07 -0.39
N PHE A 39 15.71 1.08 -1.44
CA PHE A 39 16.36 -0.12 -1.95
C PHE A 39 17.74 0.22 -2.52
N THR A 40 18.48 -0.81 -2.93
CA THR A 40 19.77 -0.69 -3.62
C THR A 40 19.74 -1.55 -4.87
N GLU A 41 20.49 -1.15 -5.88
CA GLU A 41 20.81 -2.02 -7.00
C GLU A 41 21.55 -3.28 -6.49
N PRO A 42 21.19 -4.47 -6.99
CA PRO A 42 21.89 -5.69 -6.63
C PRO A 42 23.32 -5.69 -7.15
N LEU A 43 24.23 -6.33 -6.41
CA LEU A 43 25.57 -6.60 -6.91
C LEU A 43 25.52 -7.77 -7.90
N ASP A 44 26.30 -7.68 -8.99
CA ASP A 44 26.46 -8.79 -9.95
C ASP A 44 27.13 -10.03 -9.31
N VAL A 45 27.81 -9.84 -8.17
CA VAL A 45 28.53 -10.89 -7.48
C VAL A 45 28.12 -10.96 -6.01
N LYS A 46 28.09 -12.18 -5.49
CA LYS A 46 27.83 -12.43 -4.07
C LYS A 46 28.94 -11.83 -3.22
N LYS A 47 28.57 -11.03 -2.22
CA LYS A 47 29.49 -10.55 -1.19
C LYS A 47 30.05 -11.71 -0.36
N SER A 48 31.37 -11.82 -0.27
CA SER A 48 32.04 -12.87 0.51
C SER A 48 31.98 -12.56 2.01
N SER A 49 31.77 -13.59 2.85
CA SER A 49 31.67 -13.45 4.31
C SER A 49 32.98 -13.08 5.00
N GLY A 50 34.12 -13.15 4.31
CA GLY A 50 35.44 -12.82 4.85
C GLY A 50 35.90 -11.37 4.65
N GLU A 51 35.12 -10.54 3.95
CA GLU A 51 35.55 -9.21 3.49
C GLU A 51 35.39 -8.07 4.52
N GLY A 52 35.22 -8.40 5.80
CA GLY A 52 35.07 -7.41 6.86
C GLY A 52 33.71 -6.71 6.85
N PRO A 53 33.61 -5.51 7.45
CA PRO A 53 32.35 -4.77 7.53
C PRO A 53 31.74 -4.52 6.15
N TRP A 54 30.41 -4.67 6.07
CA TRP A 54 29.67 -4.42 4.85
C TRP A 54 28.75 -3.21 5.03
N GLU A 55 28.98 -2.19 4.22
CA GLU A 55 28.14 -1.00 4.13
C GLU A 55 27.18 -1.16 2.95
N ILE A 56 25.89 -0.89 3.20
CA ILE A 56 24.82 -0.90 2.19
C ILE A 56 24.31 0.54 2.07
N SER A 57 24.43 1.11 0.88
CA SER A 57 23.84 2.42 0.55
C SER A 57 22.46 2.21 -0.04
N LEU A 58 21.46 2.93 0.45
CA LEU A 58 20.08 2.83 -0.02
C LEU A 58 19.63 4.15 -0.65
N SER A 59 18.87 4.05 -1.73
CA SER A 59 18.20 5.18 -2.39
C SER A 59 16.68 5.04 -2.26
N GLY A 60 15.99 6.19 -2.21
CA GLY A 60 14.54 6.21 -2.20
C GLY A 60 13.96 5.72 -3.53
N GLY A 61 12.93 4.88 -3.46
CA GLY A 61 12.23 4.37 -4.64
C GLY A 61 11.10 5.26 -5.14
N PRO A 62 10.60 5.04 -6.37
CA PRO A 62 9.43 5.73 -6.87
C PRO A 62 8.20 5.41 -6.01
N LYS A 63 7.30 6.38 -5.83
CA LYS A 63 6.04 6.16 -5.12
C LYS A 63 5.00 5.63 -6.11
N HIS A 64 4.81 4.31 -6.15
CA HIS A 64 3.94 3.66 -7.16
C HIS A 64 2.54 4.26 -7.20
N ILE A 65 1.96 4.52 -6.03
CA ILE A 65 0.63 5.14 -5.91
C ILE A 65 0.55 6.50 -6.60
N SER A 66 1.64 7.27 -6.61
CA SER A 66 1.73 8.56 -7.29
C SER A 66 1.91 8.38 -8.80
N GLU A 67 2.78 7.45 -9.21
CA GLU A 67 3.08 7.19 -10.62
C GLU A 67 1.88 6.62 -11.39
N ILE A 68 1.03 5.83 -10.72
CA ILE A 68 -0.17 5.22 -11.31
C ILE A 68 -1.30 6.25 -11.46
N ALA A 69 -1.38 7.24 -10.55
CA ALA A 69 -2.52 8.17 -10.45
C ALA A 69 -2.94 8.83 -11.77
N PRO A 70 -2.01 9.32 -12.64
CA PRO A 70 -2.39 9.98 -13.90
C PRO A 70 -3.05 9.07 -14.93
N LEU A 71 -2.93 7.75 -14.79
CA LEU A 71 -3.41 6.77 -15.78
C LEU A 71 -4.80 6.22 -15.44
N VAL A 72 -5.22 6.38 -14.19
CA VAL A 72 -6.37 5.70 -13.58
C VAL A 72 -7.43 6.69 -13.10
N ASP A 73 -7.51 7.86 -13.75
CA ASP A 73 -8.55 8.85 -13.46
C ASP A 73 -9.96 8.22 -13.59
N GLY A 74 -10.82 8.51 -12.62
CA GLY A 74 -12.15 7.92 -12.50
C GLY A 74 -12.21 6.50 -11.91
N ALA A 75 -11.08 5.81 -11.73
CA ALA A 75 -11.05 4.53 -11.02
C ALA A 75 -11.14 4.75 -9.50
N LYS A 76 -11.80 3.83 -8.78
CA LYS A 76 -11.79 3.80 -7.31
C LYS A 76 -10.41 3.41 -6.80
N ARG A 77 -9.84 4.12 -5.84
CA ARG A 77 -8.48 3.88 -5.34
C ARG A 77 -8.48 3.72 -3.83
N ILE A 78 -8.00 2.58 -3.36
CA ILE A 78 -7.92 2.24 -1.93
C ILE A 78 -6.45 2.09 -1.55
N GLY A 79 -6.00 2.91 -0.60
CA GLY A 79 -4.66 2.81 -0.01
C GLY A 79 -4.63 1.85 1.18
N PHE A 80 -3.45 1.31 1.47
CA PHE A 80 -3.15 0.69 2.77
C PHE A 80 -2.10 1.50 3.51
N LYS A 81 -2.22 1.52 4.84
CA LYS A 81 -1.26 2.13 5.76
C LYS A 81 -1.03 1.19 6.94
N LEU A 82 0.20 0.70 7.10
CA LEU A 82 0.63 -0.07 8.25
C LEU A 82 1.62 0.76 9.06
N GLU A 83 1.37 0.91 10.35
CA GLU A 83 2.28 1.59 11.28
C GLU A 83 2.62 0.68 12.46
N SER A 84 3.69 1.02 13.18
CA SER A 84 4.14 0.29 14.37
C SER A 84 4.73 1.26 15.38
N GLY A 85 4.48 1.03 16.67
CA GLY A 85 4.99 1.86 17.75
C GLY A 85 4.42 3.30 17.79
N VAL A 86 3.24 3.52 17.21
CA VAL A 86 2.53 4.81 17.21
C VAL A 86 1.13 4.67 17.79
N SER A 87 0.52 5.78 18.20
CA SER A 87 -0.89 5.78 18.63
C SER A 87 -1.85 5.65 17.45
N VAL A 88 -3.10 5.27 17.74
CA VAL A 88 -4.19 5.23 16.77
C VAL A 88 -4.42 6.60 16.12
N ASP A 89 -4.35 7.69 16.88
CA ASP A 89 -4.50 9.04 16.33
C ASP A 89 -3.43 9.36 15.28
N VAL A 90 -2.17 9.01 15.55
CA VAL A 90 -1.06 9.20 14.59
C VAL A 90 -1.26 8.34 13.34
N LEU A 91 -1.75 7.10 13.50
CA LEU A 91 -2.09 6.24 12.37
C LEU A 91 -3.19 6.88 11.50
N ILE A 92 -4.28 7.38 12.11
CA ILE A 92 -5.39 8.02 11.40
C ILE A 92 -4.91 9.29 10.69
N ASP A 93 -4.11 10.13 11.34
CA ASP A 93 -3.56 11.34 10.73
C ASP A 93 -2.69 11.03 9.50
N ARG A 94 -1.86 9.99 9.58
CA ARG A 94 -1.04 9.55 8.42
C ARG A 94 -1.87 8.93 7.30
N ALA A 95 -2.99 8.28 7.62
CA ALA A 95 -3.94 7.80 6.63
C ALA A 95 -4.64 8.97 5.92
N LYS A 96 -5.09 9.99 6.66
CA LYS A 96 -5.64 11.23 6.09
C LYS A 96 -4.63 11.95 5.20
N GLN A 97 -3.37 12.06 5.65
CA GLN A 97 -2.30 12.64 4.82
C GLN A 97 -2.09 11.85 3.52
N GLN A 98 -2.21 10.52 3.54
CA GLN A 98 -2.11 9.69 2.34
C GLN A 98 -3.26 9.95 1.36
N ILE A 99 -4.48 10.12 1.88
CA ILE A 99 -5.66 10.54 1.09
C ILE A 99 -5.39 11.88 0.42
N GLU A 100 -5.00 12.89 1.19
CA GLU A 100 -4.71 14.24 0.69
C GLU A 100 -3.58 14.25 -0.35
N THR A 101 -2.52 13.48 -0.11
CA THR A 101 -1.32 13.48 -0.96
C THR A 101 -1.55 12.79 -2.29
N TYR A 102 -2.27 11.66 -2.28
CA TYR A 102 -2.37 10.80 -3.46
C TYR A 102 -3.77 10.74 -4.08
N GLY A 103 -4.77 11.38 -3.48
CA GLY A 103 -6.14 11.39 -3.97
C GLY A 103 -6.76 9.99 -4.02
N VAL A 104 -6.55 9.19 -2.97
CA VAL A 104 -7.25 7.90 -2.82
C VAL A 104 -8.59 8.10 -2.13
N ASP A 105 -9.56 7.25 -2.46
CA ASP A 105 -10.94 7.33 -1.95
C ASP A 105 -11.11 6.77 -0.54
N ALA A 106 -10.17 5.95 -0.08
CA ALA A 106 -10.12 5.42 1.27
C ALA A 106 -8.72 4.91 1.61
N VAL A 107 -8.41 4.81 2.90
CA VAL A 107 -7.21 4.12 3.39
C VAL A 107 -7.59 3.11 4.46
N ILE A 108 -7.17 1.86 4.26
CA ILE A 108 -7.20 0.82 5.29
C ILE A 108 -5.95 0.99 6.16
N ALA A 109 -6.15 1.37 7.41
CA ALA A 109 -5.12 1.73 8.37
C ALA A 109 -5.00 0.66 9.47
N ASN A 110 -3.80 0.12 9.67
CA ASN A 110 -3.53 -0.96 10.62
C ASN A 110 -2.34 -0.62 11.53
N LEU A 111 -2.41 -1.01 12.81
CA LEU A 111 -1.23 -1.10 13.68
C LEU A 111 -0.70 -2.53 13.64
N LYS A 112 0.61 -2.70 13.42
CA LYS A 112 1.26 -4.02 13.36
C LYS A 112 1.01 -4.84 14.63
N GLU A 113 0.93 -4.17 15.77
CA GLU A 113 0.68 -4.77 17.07
C GLU A 113 -0.74 -5.35 17.19
N GLU A 114 -1.71 -4.80 16.46
CA GLU A 114 -3.12 -5.22 16.50
C GLU A 114 -3.44 -6.34 15.48
N VAL A 115 -2.78 -6.36 14.31
CA VAL A 115 -3.17 -7.24 13.17
C VAL A 115 -3.29 -8.74 13.51
N HIS A 116 -2.54 -9.22 14.50
CA HIS A 116 -2.56 -10.64 14.92
C HIS A 116 -3.01 -10.83 16.37
N ASP A 117 -3.52 -9.78 17.01
CA ASP A 117 -4.06 -9.84 18.36
C ASP A 117 -5.60 -9.97 18.29
N PRO A 118 -6.16 -11.13 18.67
CA PRO A 118 -7.60 -11.39 18.58
C PRO A 118 -8.44 -10.51 19.51
N ASP A 119 -7.82 -9.88 20.52
CA ASP A 119 -8.50 -8.97 21.44
C ASP A 119 -8.46 -7.51 20.95
N SER A 120 -7.93 -7.27 19.75
CA SER A 120 -7.75 -5.96 19.16
C SER A 120 -8.40 -5.87 17.76
N PRO A 121 -8.68 -4.66 17.25
CA PRO A 121 -9.23 -4.51 15.91
C PRO A 121 -8.25 -4.97 14.83
N ARG A 122 -8.77 -5.63 13.80
CA ARG A 122 -8.00 -5.93 12.58
C ARG A 122 -7.47 -4.68 11.89
N GLY A 123 -8.22 -3.58 11.93
CA GLY A 123 -7.84 -2.33 11.27
C GLY A 123 -8.92 -1.25 11.37
N ARG A 124 -8.73 -0.19 10.58
CA ARG A 124 -9.66 0.94 10.48
C ARG A 124 -9.77 1.38 9.03
N ILE A 125 -10.96 1.76 8.57
CA ILE A 125 -11.13 2.51 7.31
C ILE A 125 -11.07 3.98 7.66
N VAL A 126 -10.30 4.75 6.90
CA VAL A 126 -10.29 6.22 6.95
C VAL A 126 -10.81 6.75 5.63
N LEU A 127 -11.83 7.60 5.68
CA LEU A 127 -12.45 8.21 4.49
C LEU A 127 -12.06 9.70 4.32
N PRO A 128 -12.23 10.28 3.12
CA PRO A 128 -11.85 11.67 2.83
C PRO A 128 -12.62 12.72 3.66
N ASP A 129 -13.83 12.40 4.10
CA ASP A 129 -14.62 13.27 4.99
C ASP A 129 -14.13 13.23 6.46
N GLY A 130 -13.12 12.42 6.75
CA GLY A 130 -12.52 12.25 8.06
C GLY A 130 -13.22 11.22 8.94
N SER A 131 -14.27 10.56 8.46
CA SER A 131 -14.89 9.43 9.15
C SER A 131 -13.92 8.25 9.26
N VAL A 132 -14.07 7.51 10.36
CA VAL A 132 -13.25 6.35 10.68
C VAL A 132 -14.15 5.23 11.15
N GLU A 133 -14.04 4.08 10.48
CA GLU A 133 -14.74 2.85 10.85
C GLU A 133 -13.75 1.83 11.37
N VAL A 134 -14.08 1.15 12.47
CA VAL A 134 -13.22 0.11 13.07
C VAL A 134 -13.61 -1.24 12.49
N LEU A 135 -12.61 -2.01 12.09
CA LEU A 135 -12.73 -3.35 11.53
C LEU A 135 -12.22 -4.35 12.55
N SER A 136 -13.08 -5.26 12.99
CA SER A 136 -12.83 -6.21 14.06
C SER A 136 -11.98 -7.38 13.59
N ASP A 137 -12.24 -7.89 12.39
CA ASP A 137 -11.58 -9.09 11.84
C ASP A 137 -11.33 -9.00 10.32
N ASP A 138 -10.77 -10.08 9.75
CA ASP A 138 -10.51 -10.17 8.31
C ASP A 138 -11.81 -10.16 7.47
N ALA A 139 -12.94 -10.63 8.01
CA ALA A 139 -14.20 -10.66 7.29
C ALA A 139 -14.74 -9.24 7.14
N GLU A 140 -14.78 -8.46 8.23
CA GLU A 140 -15.16 -7.04 8.18
C GLU A 140 -14.23 -6.24 7.27
N LEU A 141 -12.92 -6.55 7.25
CA LEU A 141 -11.99 -5.92 6.30
C LEU A 141 -12.31 -6.25 4.84
N CYS A 142 -12.66 -7.50 4.53
CA CYS A 142 -13.06 -7.88 3.17
C CYS A 142 -14.37 -7.19 2.77
N ASP A 143 -15.38 -7.23 3.64
CA ASP A 143 -16.69 -6.61 3.41
C ASP A 143 -16.58 -5.10 3.23
N ALA A 144 -15.70 -4.45 3.99
CA ALA A 144 -15.37 -3.04 3.86
C ALA A 144 -14.78 -2.70 2.50
N VAL A 145 -13.76 -3.46 2.06
CA VAL A 145 -13.14 -3.25 0.75
C VAL A 145 -14.16 -3.48 -0.37
N GLU A 146 -14.96 -4.55 -0.31
CA GLU A 146 -16.01 -4.83 -1.28
C GLU A 146 -17.06 -3.69 -1.33
N SER A 147 -17.49 -3.19 -0.17
CA SER A 147 -18.44 -2.08 -0.07
C SER A 147 -17.90 -0.81 -0.73
N LEU A 148 -16.61 -0.49 -0.54
CA LEU A 148 -15.96 0.66 -1.18
C LEU A 148 -15.94 0.54 -2.71
N LEU A 149 -15.75 -0.68 -3.23
CA LEU A 149 -15.76 -0.94 -4.68
C LEU A 149 -17.14 -0.78 -5.32
N HIS A 150 -18.22 -0.99 -4.56
CA HIS A 150 -19.59 -0.91 -5.04
C HIS A 150 -20.33 0.39 -4.66
N SER A 151 -19.73 1.22 -3.80
CA SER A 151 -20.23 2.55 -3.48
C SER A 151 -20.14 3.48 -4.70
N SER A 152 -21.31 3.92 -5.17
CA SER A 152 -21.48 4.83 -6.31
C SER A 152 -21.30 6.29 -5.93
#